data_AF-A0A182U5P2-F1
#
_entry.id   AF-A0A182U5P2-F1
#
_cell.length_a   1.000
_cell.length_b   1.000
_cell.length_c   1.000
_cell.angle_alpha   90.00
_cell.angle_beta   90.00
_cell.angle_gamma   90.00
#
_symmetry.space_group_name_H-M   'P 1'
#
loop_
_entity.id
_entity.type
_entity.pdbx_description
1 polymer ?
#
loop_
_entity_poly.entity_id
_entity_poly.type
_entity_poly.pdbx_seq_one_letter_code
_entity_poly.pdbx_strand_id
1 'polypeptide(L)'
;MSRMAYDAGNGGAVGGGPGGNGSGTAAPEDVNIIAPKYRHLPIADSADKQETYLTLAFEAAILALSKQRIMPHGLYAQHVICKQQDQLIQRLRSIDLDSVLVGVLRKLSVQLLDGGPTSGLGEMIHPESVPMHTLARFLFASLLNQHSDLAFEIGLRAMRFPILENINEGASVNGIELQHNNFMHSPYPRWWTLGHLETQQCSLSSTMLSAAKGDTKRLSAVLQNARRNIHSSSHLFKLAQDAFRFATPENGPRSQTLLGVAFELGLQVMRMTLTCLNWRRREMVRWLVTCASHVGIDALMSIMQNWYHLFTPTEATGPVATTIMSHSTIMRLNLNFRQQDELSNCARTLALQCATKDPPNCALNALTLSHISPRHYSDFIDFLSKARDTFMLARDGPAHFSRLIENITIAYKGKKKLVRQNII
;
A
#
# COMPACT_ATOMS: atom_id res chain seq x y z
N MET A 1 32.16 -0.72 7.32
CA MET A 1 32.66 0.67 7.22
C MET A 1 32.03 1.32 6.00
N SER A 2 31.74 2.61 6.13
CA SER A 2 31.24 3.55 5.11
C SER A 2 29.76 3.49 4.73
N ARG A 3 29.03 4.37 5.41
CA ARG A 3 27.81 5.08 4.99
C ARG A 3 28.08 5.92 3.72
N MET A 4 27.03 6.23 2.96
CA MET A 4 26.63 7.58 2.48
C MET A 4 25.47 7.40 1.47
N ALA A 5 24.23 7.76 1.81
CA ALA A 5 23.65 9.11 1.86
C ALA A 5 23.32 9.65 0.46
N TYR A 6 22.01 9.59 0.15
CA TYR A 6 21.37 10.42 -0.86
C TYR A 6 21.43 11.89 -0.41
N ASP A 7 21.63 12.81 -1.36
CA ASP A 7 21.13 14.16 -1.18
C ASP A 7 20.66 14.76 -2.51
N ALA A 8 19.58 15.53 -2.41
CA ALA A 8 18.91 16.22 -3.48
C ALA A 8 18.66 17.66 -3.01
N GLY A 9 19.02 18.65 -3.84
CA GLY A 9 18.38 19.98 -3.79
C GLY A 9 19.30 21.19 -3.70
N ASN A 10 19.44 21.88 -4.84
CA ASN A 10 19.14 23.31 -5.08
C ASN A 10 19.91 24.44 -4.32
N GLY A 11 20.48 25.38 -5.10
CA GLY A 11 20.57 26.81 -4.72
C GLY A 11 21.89 27.55 -4.99
N GLY A 12 21.90 28.43 -6.01
CA GLY A 12 22.37 29.83 -5.87
C GLY A 12 23.84 30.24 -6.06
N ALA A 13 24.16 30.64 -7.31
CA ALA A 13 24.79 31.90 -7.72
C ALA A 13 26.31 32.26 -7.51
N VAL A 14 26.86 32.77 -8.64
CA VAL A 14 27.94 33.77 -8.86
C VAL A 14 29.41 33.30 -8.92
N GLY A 15 30.04 33.54 -10.08
CA GLY A 15 31.50 33.63 -10.27
C GLY A 15 31.94 33.47 -11.73
N GLY A 16 32.08 34.58 -12.45
CA GLY A 16 32.47 34.61 -13.87
C GLY A 16 33.99 34.56 -14.14
N GLY A 17 34.35 34.16 -15.36
CA GLY A 17 35.69 34.32 -15.95
C GLY A 17 35.99 33.29 -17.06
N PRO A 18 36.72 33.64 -18.15
CA PRO A 18 36.31 33.28 -19.51
C PRO A 18 37.26 32.33 -20.27
N GLY A 19 36.78 31.77 -21.37
CA GLY A 19 37.61 31.38 -22.52
C GLY A 19 37.54 29.91 -22.93
N GLY A 20 37.09 29.65 -24.17
CA GLY A 20 37.20 28.33 -24.79
C GLY A 20 36.22 28.10 -25.94
N ASN A 21 36.49 28.71 -27.09
CA ASN A 21 35.81 28.44 -28.36
C ASN A 21 35.89 26.95 -28.71
N GLY A 22 34.75 26.28 -28.77
CA GLY A 22 34.58 24.93 -29.33
C GLY A 22 33.32 24.92 -30.17
N SER A 23 33.46 25.22 -31.45
CA SER A 23 32.41 25.15 -32.46
C SER A 23 31.92 23.70 -32.63
N GLY A 24 30.85 23.35 -31.93
CA GLY A 24 29.99 22.22 -32.24
C GLY A 24 28.60 22.78 -32.49
N THR A 25 28.21 22.84 -33.76
CA THR A 25 26.85 23.17 -34.21
C THR A 25 25.87 22.15 -33.65
N ALA A 26 25.35 22.40 -32.44
CA ALA A 26 24.14 21.79 -31.96
C ALA A 26 22.99 22.38 -32.78
N ALA A 27 22.29 21.52 -33.52
CA ALA A 27 21.05 21.90 -34.20
C ALA A 27 20.11 22.54 -33.17
N PRO A 28 19.41 23.63 -33.52
CA PRO A 28 18.43 24.22 -32.63
C PRO A 28 17.38 23.15 -32.34
N GLU A 29 17.15 22.86 -31.06
CA GLU A 29 16.04 22.03 -30.62
C GLU A 29 14.75 22.66 -31.16
N ASP A 30 14.11 21.98 -32.11
CA ASP A 30 12.80 22.35 -32.63
C ASP A 30 11.75 22.21 -31.51
N VAL A 31 11.66 23.25 -30.69
CA VAL A 31 10.59 23.50 -29.74
C VAL A 31 9.34 23.90 -30.53
N ASN A 32 8.68 22.91 -31.15
CA ASN A 32 7.23 22.85 -31.46
C ASN A 32 6.91 21.69 -32.41
N ILE A 33 7.26 20.45 -32.02
CA ILE A 33 6.76 19.28 -32.75
C ILE A 33 5.29 19.08 -32.37
N ILE A 34 4.38 19.64 -33.18
CA ILE A 34 2.97 19.26 -33.17
C ILE A 34 2.93 17.72 -33.26
N ALA A 35 2.30 17.07 -32.28
CA ALA A 35 2.20 15.61 -32.26
C ALA A 35 1.64 15.12 -33.61
N PRO A 36 2.24 14.08 -34.22
CA PRO A 36 1.81 13.60 -35.53
C PRO A 36 0.34 13.18 -35.48
N LYS A 37 -0.50 13.77 -36.32
CA LYS A 37 -1.90 13.37 -36.46
C LYS A 37 -1.99 12.13 -37.34
N TYR A 38 -2.32 11.01 -36.72
CA TYR A 38 -2.53 9.75 -37.43
C TYR A 38 -3.82 9.80 -38.27
N ARG A 39 -3.82 9.10 -39.41
CA ARG A 39 -4.97 9.02 -40.31
C ARG A 39 -5.20 7.57 -40.73
N HIS A 40 -6.46 7.24 -40.93
CA HIS A 40 -6.87 5.96 -41.49
C HIS A 40 -6.60 5.95 -42.99
N LEU A 41 -5.68 5.08 -43.42
CA LEU A 41 -5.41 4.81 -44.82
C LEU A 41 -5.92 3.39 -45.16
N PRO A 42 -6.92 3.25 -46.03
CA PRO A 42 -7.47 1.95 -46.37
C PRO A 42 -6.43 1.08 -47.08
N ILE A 43 -6.55 -0.22 -46.90
CA ILE A 43 -5.68 -1.21 -47.55
C ILE A 43 -6.31 -1.59 -48.89
N ALA A 44 -5.50 -1.62 -49.94
CA ALA A 44 -5.95 -2.07 -51.25
C ALA A 44 -6.42 -3.53 -51.16
N ASP A 45 -7.58 -3.82 -51.75
CA ASP A 45 -8.17 -5.16 -51.84
C ASP A 45 -8.55 -5.83 -50.50
N SER A 46 -8.63 -5.08 -49.39
CA SER A 46 -9.18 -5.64 -48.15
C SER A 46 -10.69 -5.87 -48.27
N ALA A 47 -11.13 -7.03 -47.79
CA ALA A 47 -12.55 -7.38 -47.67
C ALA A 47 -13.25 -6.61 -46.53
N ASP A 48 -12.51 -6.11 -45.54
CA ASP A 48 -13.02 -5.36 -44.40
C ASP A 48 -12.81 -3.85 -44.62
N LYS A 49 -13.91 -3.12 -44.78
CA LYS A 49 -13.89 -1.66 -44.99
C LYS A 49 -13.36 -0.88 -43.78
N GLN A 50 -13.30 -1.49 -42.60
CA GLN A 50 -12.72 -0.88 -41.40
C GLN A 50 -11.22 -1.14 -41.26
N GLU A 51 -10.66 -2.01 -42.11
CA GLU A 51 -9.24 -2.34 -42.08
C GLU A 51 -8.41 -1.27 -42.78
N THR A 52 -7.48 -0.71 -42.03
CA THR A 52 -6.56 0.34 -42.46
C THR A 52 -5.16 0.02 -41.99
N TYR A 53 -4.14 0.63 -42.60
CA TYR A 53 -2.76 0.49 -42.11
C TYR A 53 -2.62 0.89 -40.64
N LEU A 54 -3.42 1.86 -40.18
CA LEU A 54 -3.43 2.29 -38.79
C LEU A 54 -4.01 1.21 -37.87
N THR A 55 -5.15 0.61 -38.21
CA THR A 55 -5.77 -0.46 -37.39
C THR A 55 -4.88 -1.68 -37.32
N LEU A 56 -4.24 -2.07 -38.44
CA LEU A 56 -3.27 -3.18 -38.45
C LEU A 56 -2.02 -2.89 -37.62
N ALA A 57 -1.46 -1.69 -37.73
CA ALA A 57 -0.30 -1.31 -36.92
C ALA A 57 -0.64 -1.33 -35.42
N PHE A 58 -1.85 -0.89 -35.08
CA PHE A 58 -2.36 -0.90 -33.71
C PHE A 58 -2.56 -2.33 -33.20
N GLU A 59 -3.19 -3.19 -34.00
CA GLU A 59 -3.38 -4.60 -33.70
C GLU A 59 -2.05 -5.33 -33.50
N ALA A 60 -1.09 -5.15 -34.41
CA ALA A 60 0.23 -5.74 -34.31
C ALA A 60 0.98 -5.31 -33.04
N ALA A 61 0.87 -4.03 -32.65
CA ALA A 61 1.49 -3.52 -31.43
C ALA A 61 0.88 -4.14 -30.17
N ILE A 62 -0.45 -4.28 -30.10
CA ILE A 62 -1.14 -4.88 -28.96
C ILE A 62 -0.85 -6.38 -28.87
N LEU A 63 -0.85 -7.10 -30.00
CA LEU A 63 -0.46 -8.52 -30.06
C LEU A 63 0.99 -8.72 -29.62
N ALA A 64 1.91 -7.85 -30.06
CA ALA A 64 3.29 -7.90 -29.61
C ALA A 64 3.42 -7.71 -28.10
N LEU A 65 2.75 -6.70 -27.53
CA LEU A 65 2.79 -6.44 -26.09
C LEU A 65 2.13 -7.54 -25.24
N SER A 66 1.09 -8.17 -25.76
CA SER A 66 0.27 -9.16 -25.04
C SER A 66 0.80 -10.58 -25.13
N LYS A 67 1.75 -10.87 -26.02
CA LYS A 67 2.37 -12.20 -26.10
C LYS A 67 3.02 -12.57 -24.76
N GLN A 68 2.68 -13.75 -24.24
CA GLN A 68 3.32 -14.30 -23.06
C GLN A 68 4.82 -14.54 -23.32
N ARG A 69 5.67 -14.04 -22.43
CA ARG A 69 7.13 -14.14 -22.55
C ARG A 69 7.73 -14.44 -21.20
N ILE A 70 8.68 -15.37 -21.15
CA ILE A 70 9.50 -15.62 -19.96
C ILE A 70 10.39 -14.40 -19.72
N MET A 71 10.52 -13.99 -18.46
CA MET A 71 11.42 -12.93 -18.06
C MET A 71 12.86 -13.28 -18.47
N PRO A 72 13.56 -12.43 -19.24
CA PRO A 72 14.92 -12.73 -19.66
C PRO A 72 15.88 -12.73 -18.47
N HIS A 73 16.98 -13.44 -18.65
CA HIS A 73 18.05 -13.47 -17.66
C HIS A 73 18.91 -12.20 -17.73
N GLY A 74 19.30 -11.69 -16.56
CA GLY A 74 20.22 -10.56 -16.43
C GLY A 74 19.53 -9.19 -16.34
N LEU A 75 20.08 -8.33 -15.49
CA LEU A 75 19.59 -6.98 -15.20
C LEU A 75 19.32 -6.16 -16.48
N TYR A 76 20.29 -6.15 -17.40
CA TYR A 76 20.20 -5.35 -18.62
C TYR A 76 19.04 -5.79 -19.51
N ALA A 77 18.89 -7.08 -19.78
CA ALA A 77 17.83 -7.60 -20.62
C ALA A 77 16.44 -7.33 -20.02
N GLN A 78 16.30 -7.48 -18.70
CA GLN A 78 15.06 -7.16 -17.99
C GLN A 78 14.72 -5.66 -18.10
N HIS A 79 15.70 -4.78 -17.88
CA HIS A 79 15.52 -3.34 -18.06
C HIS A 79 15.12 -2.96 -19.48
N VAL A 80 15.75 -3.57 -20.49
CA VAL A 80 15.45 -3.30 -21.90
C VAL A 80 14.01 -3.69 -22.23
N ILE A 81 13.54 -4.87 -21.78
CA ILE A 81 12.14 -5.27 -22.03
C ILE A 81 11.16 -4.31 -21.38
N CYS A 82 11.32 -3.96 -20.10
CA CYS A 82 10.44 -3.01 -19.43
C CYS A 82 10.43 -1.65 -20.16
N LYS A 83 11.61 -1.14 -20.53
CA LYS A 83 11.74 0.13 -21.26
C LYS A 83 11.08 0.08 -22.64
N GLN A 84 11.24 -1.00 -23.39
CA GLN A 84 10.64 -1.15 -24.72
C GLN A 84 9.11 -1.26 -24.63
N GLN A 85 8.58 -1.97 -23.63
CA GLN A 85 7.15 -2.04 -23.36
C GLN A 85 6.58 -0.65 -23.07
N ASP A 86 7.22 0.10 -22.15
CA ASP A 86 6.79 1.45 -21.80
C ASP A 86 6.83 2.41 -23.00
N GLN A 87 7.88 2.35 -23.83
CA GLN A 87 8.01 3.17 -25.03
C GLN A 87 6.92 2.89 -26.07
N LEU A 88 6.62 1.60 -26.31
CA LEU A 88 5.57 1.23 -27.26
C LEU A 88 4.19 1.66 -26.75
N ILE A 89 3.91 1.47 -25.45
CA ILE A 89 2.67 1.94 -24.83
C ILE A 89 2.57 3.47 -24.88
N GLN A 90 3.65 4.19 -24.66
CA GLN A 90 3.67 5.64 -24.77
C GLN A 90 3.33 6.11 -26.19
N ARG A 91 3.85 5.44 -27.23
CA ARG A 91 3.47 5.71 -28.63
C ARG A 91 1.99 5.40 -28.89
N LEU A 92 1.47 4.28 -28.38
CA LEU A 92 0.05 3.95 -28.50
C LEU A 92 -0.85 5.01 -27.83
N ARG A 93 -0.41 5.58 -26.70
CA ARG A 93 -1.12 6.66 -26.01
C ARG A 93 -1.11 8.00 -26.72
N SER A 94 -0.13 8.25 -27.61
CA SER A 94 -0.11 9.47 -28.42
C SER A 94 -1.06 9.43 -29.62
N ILE A 95 -1.68 8.27 -29.88
CA ILE A 95 -2.66 8.11 -30.95
C ILE A 95 -4.05 8.40 -30.36
N ASP A 96 -4.80 9.30 -30.99
CA ASP A 96 -6.19 9.57 -30.63
C ASP A 96 -7.06 8.35 -30.95
N LEU A 97 -7.76 7.82 -29.95
CA LEU A 97 -8.60 6.63 -30.07
C LEU A 97 -9.97 6.99 -30.64
N ASP A 98 -10.20 6.66 -31.91
CA ASP A 98 -11.51 6.73 -32.53
C ASP A 98 -12.34 5.44 -32.27
N SER A 99 -13.58 5.40 -32.75
CA SER A 99 -14.46 4.24 -32.55
C SER A 99 -13.92 2.97 -33.21
N VAL A 100 -13.19 3.08 -34.32
CA VAL A 100 -12.61 1.94 -35.05
C VAL A 100 -11.48 1.32 -34.23
N LEU A 101 -10.54 2.13 -33.72
CA LEU A 101 -9.44 1.66 -32.88
C LEU A 101 -9.93 1.10 -31.54
N VAL A 102 -10.96 1.70 -30.94
CA VAL A 102 -11.59 1.13 -29.73
C VAL A 102 -12.24 -0.23 -30.05
N GLY A 103 -12.86 -0.38 -31.22
CA GLY A 103 -13.38 -1.65 -31.72
C GLY A 103 -12.30 -2.73 -31.83
N VAL A 104 -11.13 -2.38 -32.38
CA VAL A 104 -9.96 -3.27 -32.46
C VAL A 104 -9.49 -3.67 -31.05
N LEU A 105 -9.33 -2.71 -30.14
CA LEU A 105 -8.92 -3.00 -28.75
C LEU A 105 -9.90 -3.93 -28.03
N ARG A 106 -11.19 -3.71 -28.22
CA ARG A 106 -12.24 -4.55 -27.63
C ARG A 106 -12.12 -5.98 -28.16
N LYS A 107 -12.05 -6.16 -29.49
CA LYS A 107 -11.93 -7.48 -30.12
C LYS A 107 -10.69 -8.23 -29.63
N LEU A 108 -9.53 -7.55 -29.63
CA LEU A 108 -8.29 -8.14 -29.15
C LEU A 108 -8.36 -8.47 -27.67
N SER A 109 -8.90 -7.59 -26.83
CA SER A 109 -8.96 -7.83 -25.39
C SER A 109 -9.78 -9.06 -25.02
N VAL A 110 -10.89 -9.31 -25.71
CA VAL A 110 -11.67 -10.55 -25.56
C VAL A 110 -10.82 -11.76 -25.95
N GLN A 111 -10.20 -11.72 -27.14
CA GLN A 111 -9.31 -12.79 -27.60
C GLN A 111 -8.10 -13.02 -26.69
N LEU A 112 -7.59 -11.99 -26.02
CA LEU A 112 -6.49 -12.12 -25.07
C LEU A 112 -6.90 -12.78 -23.77
N LEU A 113 -8.14 -12.56 -23.31
CA LEU A 113 -8.66 -13.25 -22.13
C LEU A 113 -8.88 -14.74 -22.42
N ASP A 114 -9.30 -15.07 -23.64
CA ASP A 114 -9.56 -16.44 -24.13
C ASP A 114 -8.32 -17.14 -24.71
N GLY A 115 -7.24 -16.39 -24.99
CA GLY A 115 -6.13 -16.78 -25.87
C GLY A 115 -5.20 -17.89 -25.37
N GLY A 116 -5.58 -18.61 -24.31
CA GLY A 116 -4.81 -19.72 -23.76
C GLY A 116 -3.36 -19.33 -23.37
N PRO A 117 -2.40 -20.28 -23.45
CA PRO A 117 -1.03 -20.10 -22.92
C PRO A 117 -0.12 -19.20 -23.78
N THR A 118 -0.61 -18.67 -24.89
CA THR A 118 0.15 -17.73 -25.74
C THR A 118 -0.14 -16.27 -25.40
N SER A 119 -1.27 -16.03 -24.71
CA SER A 119 -1.68 -14.71 -24.22
C SER A 119 -1.19 -14.47 -22.79
N GLY A 120 -0.55 -13.33 -22.55
CA GLY A 120 -0.18 -12.89 -21.20
C GLY A 120 -1.37 -12.57 -20.30
N LEU A 121 -2.60 -12.54 -20.84
CA LEU A 121 -3.85 -12.39 -20.09
C LEU A 121 -4.71 -13.67 -20.05
N GLY A 122 -4.19 -14.78 -20.61
CA GLY A 122 -4.88 -16.07 -20.62
C GLY A 122 -5.15 -16.62 -19.21
N GLU A 123 -6.04 -17.60 -19.12
CA GLU A 123 -6.41 -18.23 -17.84
C GLU A 123 -5.19 -18.83 -17.11
N MET A 124 -4.32 -19.51 -17.84
CA MET A 124 -3.09 -20.11 -17.33
C MET A 124 -1.88 -19.38 -17.90
N ILE A 125 -1.03 -18.86 -17.01
CA ILE A 125 0.23 -18.17 -17.37
C ILE A 125 1.40 -18.84 -16.69
N HIS A 126 2.53 -18.96 -17.39
CA HIS A 126 3.74 -19.55 -16.83
C HIS A 126 4.26 -18.67 -15.68
N PRO A 127 4.70 -19.22 -14.54
CA PRO A 127 5.05 -18.43 -13.35
C PRO A 127 6.12 -17.38 -13.61
N GLU A 128 7.09 -17.69 -14.48
CA GLU A 128 8.17 -16.77 -14.82
C GLU A 128 7.83 -15.80 -15.98
N SER A 129 6.55 -15.70 -16.35
CA SER A 129 6.14 -14.78 -17.42
C SER A 129 6.20 -13.34 -16.96
N VAL A 130 6.65 -12.45 -17.83
CA VAL A 130 6.59 -11.00 -17.61
C VAL A 130 5.14 -10.59 -17.34
N PRO A 131 4.82 -9.93 -16.20
CA PRO A 131 3.47 -9.49 -15.90
C PRO A 131 2.97 -8.40 -16.86
N MET A 132 1.67 -8.39 -17.15
CA MET A 132 1.05 -7.51 -18.15
C MET A 132 0.47 -6.21 -17.56
N HIS A 133 0.96 -5.74 -16.40
CA HIS A 133 0.34 -4.62 -15.67
C HIS A 133 0.27 -3.32 -16.49
N THR A 134 1.33 -2.95 -17.21
CA THR A 134 1.37 -1.70 -17.99
C THR A 134 0.42 -1.75 -19.18
N LEU A 135 0.40 -2.87 -19.91
CA LEU A 135 -0.52 -3.09 -21.02
C LEU A 135 -1.97 -3.10 -20.53
N ALA A 136 -2.26 -3.85 -19.46
CA ALA A 136 -3.59 -3.93 -18.89
C ALA A 136 -4.10 -2.56 -18.43
N ARG A 137 -3.24 -1.71 -17.86
CA ARG A 137 -3.61 -0.33 -17.50
C ARG A 137 -3.92 0.53 -18.71
N PHE A 138 -3.19 0.34 -19.82
CA PHE A 138 -3.50 1.00 -21.08
C PHE A 138 -4.87 0.54 -21.61
N LEU A 139 -5.09 -0.78 -21.76
CA LEU A 139 -6.35 -1.35 -22.22
C LEU A 139 -7.52 -0.92 -21.32
N PHE A 140 -7.33 -0.95 -20.01
CA PHE A 140 -8.31 -0.50 -19.02
C PHE A 140 -8.74 0.94 -19.30
N ALA A 141 -7.78 1.87 -19.39
CA ALA A 141 -8.09 3.28 -19.62
C ALA A 141 -8.75 3.52 -21.00
N SER A 142 -8.30 2.81 -22.03
CA SER A 142 -8.84 2.91 -23.39
C SER A 142 -10.28 2.38 -23.50
N LEU A 143 -10.63 1.35 -22.74
CA LEU A 143 -11.92 0.67 -22.83
C LEU A 143 -12.93 1.12 -21.77
N LEU A 144 -12.49 1.77 -20.68
CA LEU A 144 -13.33 2.08 -19.52
C LEU A 144 -14.65 2.77 -19.85
N ASN A 145 -14.63 3.74 -20.77
CA ASN A 145 -15.81 4.55 -21.10
C ASN A 145 -16.87 3.80 -21.91
N GLN A 146 -16.46 2.90 -22.81
CA GLN A 146 -17.37 2.21 -23.74
C GLN A 146 -17.64 0.75 -23.34
N HIS A 147 -16.66 0.09 -22.71
CA HIS A 147 -16.66 -1.32 -22.36
C HIS A 147 -16.14 -1.53 -20.93
N SER A 148 -16.83 -0.93 -19.96
CA SER A 148 -16.38 -0.92 -18.57
C SER A 148 -16.22 -2.32 -17.96
N ASP A 149 -17.13 -3.26 -18.21
CA ASP A 149 -17.03 -4.63 -17.68
C ASP A 149 -15.77 -5.35 -18.17
N LEU A 150 -15.51 -5.28 -19.48
CA LEU A 150 -14.31 -5.84 -20.10
C LEU A 150 -13.03 -5.18 -19.54
N ALA A 151 -13.04 -3.86 -19.34
CA ALA A 151 -11.92 -3.15 -18.74
C ALA A 151 -11.60 -3.71 -17.34
N PHE A 152 -12.60 -3.85 -16.47
CA PHE A 152 -12.41 -4.42 -15.13
C PHE A 152 -11.95 -5.88 -15.18
N GLU A 153 -12.47 -6.69 -16.10
CA GLU A 153 -12.02 -8.07 -16.27
C GLU A 153 -10.52 -8.16 -16.62
N ILE A 154 -10.07 -7.35 -17.59
CA ILE A 154 -8.65 -7.24 -17.96
C ILE A 154 -7.81 -6.82 -16.74
N GLY A 155 -8.24 -5.77 -16.04
CA GLY A 155 -7.52 -5.25 -14.89
C GLY A 155 -7.36 -6.28 -13.78
N LEU A 156 -8.45 -6.97 -13.42
CA LEU A 156 -8.45 -8.01 -12.38
C LEU A 156 -7.60 -9.23 -12.79
N ARG A 157 -7.63 -9.62 -14.08
CA ARG A 157 -6.82 -10.72 -14.62
C ARG A 157 -5.33 -10.41 -14.62
N ALA A 158 -4.97 -9.18 -14.98
CA ALA A 158 -3.59 -8.76 -15.12
C ALA A 158 -2.89 -8.48 -13.79
N MET A 159 -3.63 -8.34 -12.69
CA MET A 159 -3.06 -8.14 -11.35
C MET A 159 -2.35 -9.38 -10.81
N ARG A 160 -2.64 -10.57 -11.35
CA ARG A 160 -1.99 -11.83 -10.96
C ARG A 160 -0.47 -11.70 -11.08
N PHE A 161 0.23 -12.29 -10.13
CA PHE A 161 1.69 -12.28 -10.11
C PHE A 161 2.20 -13.68 -9.73
N PRO A 162 2.09 -14.68 -10.64
CA PRO A 162 2.15 -16.08 -10.24
C PRO A 162 3.49 -16.54 -9.67
N ILE A 163 4.59 -15.85 -9.97
CA ILE A 163 5.90 -16.12 -9.33
C ILE A 163 5.84 -15.94 -7.81
N LEU A 164 4.96 -15.07 -7.30
CA LEU A 164 4.78 -14.80 -5.88
C LEU A 164 3.69 -15.68 -5.24
N GLU A 165 2.78 -16.25 -6.04
CA GLU A 165 1.70 -17.12 -5.56
C GLU A 165 2.26 -18.44 -4.98
N ASN A 166 3.26 -19.04 -5.64
CA ASN A 166 3.90 -20.28 -5.19
C ASN A 166 4.74 -20.13 -3.91
N ILE A 167 5.16 -18.90 -3.57
CA ILE A 167 5.95 -18.63 -2.36
C ILE A 167 5.07 -18.76 -1.11
N ASN A 168 3.78 -18.49 -1.25
CA ASN A 168 2.83 -18.42 -0.15
C ASN A 168 2.36 -19.82 0.35
N GLU A 169 2.53 -20.88 -0.45
CA GLU A 169 2.11 -22.24 -0.11
C GLU A 169 3.22 -23.07 0.60
N GLY A 170 4.49 -22.65 0.52
CA GLY A 170 5.62 -23.44 1.02
C GLY A 170 6.60 -22.72 1.96
N ALA A 171 6.54 -21.40 2.09
CA ALA A 171 7.44 -20.65 2.97
C ALA A 171 6.64 -19.60 3.77
N SER A 172 7.05 -19.40 5.03
CA SER A 172 6.55 -18.28 5.85
C SER A 172 6.66 -16.96 5.07
N VAL A 173 5.82 -15.99 5.43
CA VAL A 173 5.73 -14.60 4.89
C VAL A 173 7.10 -13.92 4.66
N ASN A 174 8.16 -14.43 5.29
CA ASN A 174 9.57 -14.08 5.07
C ASN A 174 10.12 -14.40 3.66
N GLY A 175 9.50 -15.26 2.85
CA GLY A 175 10.02 -15.67 1.54
C GLY A 175 10.20 -14.53 0.52
N ILE A 176 9.38 -13.49 0.61
CA ILE A 176 9.36 -12.35 -0.34
C ILE A 176 10.39 -11.27 0.06
N GLU A 177 10.63 -11.09 1.37
CA GLU A 177 11.76 -10.28 1.87
C GLU A 177 13.10 -11.02 1.75
N LEU A 178 13.11 -12.35 1.82
CA LEU A 178 14.29 -13.19 1.57
C LEU A 178 14.75 -13.11 0.10
N GLN A 179 13.89 -12.79 -0.87
CA GLN A 179 14.36 -12.45 -2.23
C GLN A 179 15.02 -11.07 -2.30
N HIS A 180 14.58 -10.12 -1.47
CA HIS A 180 15.18 -8.78 -1.41
C HIS A 180 16.55 -8.78 -0.68
N ASN A 181 16.76 -9.69 0.29
CA ASN A 181 17.95 -9.70 1.15
C ASN A 181 18.84 -10.96 1.08
N ASN A 182 18.35 -12.12 0.64
CA ASN A 182 19.08 -13.39 0.70
C ASN A 182 19.50 -13.88 -0.69
N PHE A 183 20.68 -13.39 -1.09
CA PHE A 183 21.29 -13.48 -2.42
C PHE A 183 21.70 -14.88 -2.91
N MET A 184 21.60 -15.93 -2.08
CA MET A 184 22.33 -17.20 -2.31
C MET A 184 21.47 -18.48 -2.43
N HIS A 185 20.19 -18.49 -2.03
CA HIS A 185 19.42 -19.75 -1.94
C HIS A 185 17.96 -19.70 -2.44
N SER A 186 17.57 -18.72 -3.25
CA SER A 186 16.25 -18.74 -3.89
C SER A 186 16.23 -19.74 -5.06
N PRO A 187 15.29 -20.70 -5.11
CA PRO A 187 15.11 -21.60 -6.26
C PRO A 187 14.55 -20.88 -7.49
N TYR A 188 14.20 -19.60 -7.38
CA TYR A 188 13.58 -18.79 -8.43
C TYR A 188 14.58 -17.82 -9.09
N PRO A 189 14.44 -17.53 -10.40
CA PRO A 189 15.30 -16.60 -11.11
C PRO A 189 15.26 -15.19 -10.51
N ARG A 190 16.41 -14.50 -10.47
CA ARG A 190 16.52 -13.14 -9.93
C ARG A 190 15.86 -12.11 -10.87
N TRP A 191 14.76 -11.51 -10.38
CA TRP A 191 14.04 -10.45 -11.08
C TRP A 191 14.48 -9.08 -10.53
N TRP A 192 15.47 -8.48 -11.18
CA TRP A 192 16.02 -7.19 -10.78
C TRP A 192 15.02 -6.04 -10.97
N THR A 193 14.07 -6.20 -11.89
CA THR A 193 13.00 -5.24 -12.15
C THR A 193 11.76 -5.44 -11.27
N LEU A 194 11.81 -6.32 -10.25
CA LEU A 194 10.66 -6.64 -9.41
C LEU A 194 10.00 -5.39 -8.82
N GLY A 195 10.78 -4.47 -8.25
CA GLY A 195 10.24 -3.23 -7.68
C GLY A 195 9.51 -2.34 -8.71
N HIS A 196 9.97 -2.32 -9.97
CA HIS A 196 9.25 -1.63 -11.05
C HIS A 196 7.93 -2.33 -11.38
N LEU A 197 7.92 -3.67 -11.44
CA LEU A 197 6.71 -4.46 -11.70
C LEU A 197 5.67 -4.28 -10.59
N GLU A 198 6.08 -4.34 -9.32
CA GLU A 198 5.20 -4.05 -8.17
C GLU A 198 4.62 -2.63 -8.22
N THR A 199 5.42 -1.66 -8.68
CA THR A 199 4.94 -0.28 -8.88
C THR A 199 3.84 -0.25 -9.95
N GLN A 200 4.02 -0.94 -11.09
CA GLN A 200 3.00 -1.00 -12.15
C GLN A 200 1.74 -1.75 -11.69
N GLN A 201 1.89 -2.83 -10.93
CA GLN A 201 0.79 -3.58 -10.31
C GLN A 201 -0.04 -2.66 -9.40
N CYS A 202 0.63 -1.93 -8.51
CA CYS A 202 0.00 -0.95 -7.62
C CYS A 202 -0.72 0.15 -8.41
N SER A 203 -0.10 0.67 -9.47
CA SER A 203 -0.71 1.70 -10.33
C SER A 203 -1.94 1.20 -11.07
N LEU A 204 -1.95 -0.05 -11.53
CA LEU A 204 -3.13 -0.67 -12.14
C LEU A 204 -4.26 -0.76 -11.12
N SER A 205 -3.98 -1.29 -9.92
CA SER A 205 -4.98 -1.40 -8.85
C SER A 205 -5.56 -0.04 -8.43
N SER A 206 -4.71 0.98 -8.30
CA SER A 206 -5.13 2.35 -7.95
C SER A 206 -6.04 2.96 -9.04
N THR A 207 -5.72 2.69 -10.32
CA THR A 207 -6.57 3.10 -11.46
C THR A 207 -7.95 2.44 -11.37
N MET A 208 -8.01 1.13 -11.07
CA MET A 208 -9.28 0.41 -10.92
C MET A 208 -10.11 0.92 -9.73
N LEU A 209 -9.49 1.20 -8.58
CA LEU A 209 -10.18 1.80 -7.43
C LEU A 209 -10.76 3.18 -7.76
N SER A 210 -9.99 4.01 -8.48
CA SER A 210 -10.45 5.33 -8.91
C SER A 210 -11.59 5.25 -9.93
N ALA A 211 -11.66 4.20 -10.75
CA ALA A 211 -12.75 3.99 -11.69
C ALA A 211 -14.00 3.40 -11.01
N ALA A 212 -13.84 2.68 -9.90
CA ALA A 212 -14.92 1.96 -9.22
C ALA A 212 -15.64 2.77 -8.13
N LYS A 213 -15.36 4.07 -7.93
CA LYS A 213 -15.85 4.85 -6.75
C LYS A 213 -17.36 4.79 -6.51
N GLY A 214 -18.16 4.60 -7.56
CA GLY A 214 -19.62 4.49 -7.49
C GLY A 214 -20.18 3.07 -7.55
N ASP A 215 -19.34 2.04 -7.65
CA ASP A 215 -19.75 0.65 -7.79
C ASP A 215 -19.14 -0.20 -6.67
N THR A 216 -19.99 -0.54 -5.69
CA THR A 216 -19.61 -1.32 -4.50
C THR A 216 -19.13 -2.73 -4.86
N LYS A 217 -19.70 -3.35 -5.90
CA LYS A 217 -19.31 -4.70 -6.34
C LYS A 217 -17.93 -4.67 -6.98
N ARG A 218 -17.68 -3.70 -7.86
CA ARG A 218 -16.35 -3.52 -8.47
C ARG A 218 -15.30 -3.15 -7.44
N LEU A 219 -15.61 -2.29 -6.47
CA LEU A 219 -14.69 -1.98 -5.37
C LEU A 219 -14.34 -3.21 -4.54
N SER A 220 -15.33 -4.04 -4.20
CA SER A 220 -15.11 -5.29 -3.47
C SER A 220 -14.22 -6.26 -4.26
N ALA A 221 -14.47 -6.40 -5.57
CA ALA A 221 -13.65 -7.24 -6.45
C ALA A 221 -12.21 -6.74 -6.54
N VAL A 222 -11.99 -5.43 -6.70
CA VAL A 222 -10.65 -4.83 -6.75
C VAL A 222 -9.93 -4.98 -5.41
N LEU A 223 -10.62 -4.77 -4.28
CA LEU A 223 -10.06 -4.98 -2.95
C LEU A 223 -9.62 -6.44 -2.75
N GLN A 224 -10.47 -7.41 -3.04
CA GLN A 224 -10.16 -8.82 -2.90
C GLN A 224 -8.98 -9.23 -3.78
N ASN A 225 -8.97 -8.73 -5.02
CA ASN A 225 -7.90 -8.98 -5.97
C ASN A 225 -6.56 -8.35 -5.54
N ALA A 226 -6.58 -7.12 -5.02
CA ALA A 226 -5.39 -6.46 -4.47
C ALA A 226 -4.82 -7.22 -3.26
N ARG A 227 -5.68 -7.65 -2.33
CA ARG A 227 -5.27 -8.44 -1.15
C ARG A 227 -4.66 -9.79 -1.50
N ARG A 228 -5.09 -10.39 -2.61
CA ARG A 228 -4.58 -11.68 -3.10
C ARG A 228 -3.23 -11.54 -3.80
N ASN A 229 -3.06 -10.51 -4.62
CA ASN A 229 -1.95 -10.44 -5.56
C ASN A 229 -0.83 -9.43 -5.19
N ILE A 230 -1.11 -8.44 -4.34
CA ILE A 230 -0.10 -7.47 -3.91
C ILE A 230 0.57 -7.97 -2.63
N HIS A 231 1.83 -8.36 -2.74
CA HIS A 231 2.59 -8.92 -1.62
C HIS A 231 3.56 -7.93 -0.96
N SER A 232 3.76 -6.75 -1.56
CA SER A 232 4.60 -5.71 -0.98
C SER A 232 3.79 -4.82 -0.04
N SER A 233 4.13 -4.84 1.26
CA SER A 233 3.43 -4.02 2.27
C SER A 233 3.50 -2.53 1.96
N SER A 234 4.60 -2.06 1.36
CA SER A 234 4.78 -0.66 0.96
C SER A 234 3.84 -0.26 -0.18
N HIS A 235 3.68 -1.12 -1.19
CA HIS A 235 2.75 -0.88 -2.30
C HIS A 235 1.29 -1.01 -1.85
N LEU A 236 0.99 -1.97 -0.98
CA LEU A 236 -0.35 -2.11 -0.40
C LEU A 236 -0.72 -0.90 0.48
N PHE A 237 0.25 -0.36 1.23
CA PHE A 237 0.07 0.87 2.01
C PHE A 237 -0.17 2.09 1.10
N LYS A 238 0.62 2.23 0.03
CA LYS A 238 0.39 3.26 -0.99
C LYS A 238 -1.02 3.15 -1.59
N LEU A 239 -1.46 1.94 -1.92
CA LEU A 239 -2.82 1.71 -2.43
C LEU A 239 -3.90 2.10 -1.40
N ALA A 240 -3.68 1.80 -0.12
CA ALA A 240 -4.57 2.23 0.96
C ALA A 240 -4.66 3.77 1.07
N GLN A 241 -3.53 4.47 0.91
CA GLN A 241 -3.46 5.93 0.86
C GLN A 241 -4.19 6.50 -0.36
N ASP A 242 -4.01 5.91 -1.53
CA ASP A 242 -4.73 6.29 -2.76
C ASP A 242 -6.24 6.12 -2.57
N ALA A 243 -6.68 4.97 -2.05
CA ALA A 243 -8.09 4.68 -1.75
C ALA A 243 -8.68 5.72 -0.79
N PHE A 244 -7.94 6.08 0.27
CA PHE A 244 -8.34 7.11 1.22
C PHE A 244 -8.48 8.48 0.56
N ARG A 245 -7.49 8.88 -0.26
CA ARG A 245 -7.52 10.13 -1.02
C ARG A 245 -8.72 10.19 -1.94
N PHE A 246 -9.07 9.08 -2.60
CA PHE A 246 -10.26 8.99 -3.44
C PHE A 246 -11.56 9.08 -2.65
N ALA A 247 -11.55 8.62 -1.39
CA ALA A 247 -12.69 8.66 -0.50
C ALA A 247 -12.96 10.05 0.10
N THR A 248 -11.93 10.91 0.19
CA THR A 248 -12.01 12.25 0.75
C THR A 248 -11.59 13.35 -0.26
N PRO A 249 -12.35 13.54 -1.35
CA PRO A 249 -12.07 14.63 -2.30
C PRO A 249 -12.27 16.00 -1.64
N GLU A 250 -11.45 16.99 -2.01
CA GLU A 250 -11.52 18.36 -1.44
C GLU A 250 -12.87 19.05 -1.72
N ASN A 251 -13.45 18.80 -2.89
CA ASN A 251 -14.67 19.47 -3.38
C ASN A 251 -15.86 18.50 -3.54
N GLY A 252 -15.87 17.36 -2.85
CA GLY A 252 -16.90 16.33 -3.05
C GLY A 252 -17.35 15.62 -1.78
N PRO A 253 -18.48 14.87 -1.85
CA PRO A 253 -18.95 14.07 -0.72
C PRO A 253 -17.96 12.96 -0.41
N ARG A 254 -17.83 12.62 0.88
CA ARG A 254 -16.98 11.52 1.31
C ARG A 254 -17.63 10.19 0.95
N SER A 255 -16.85 9.27 0.38
CA SER A 255 -17.31 7.91 0.07
C SER A 255 -17.01 6.97 1.22
N GLN A 256 -18.04 6.60 1.98
CA GLN A 256 -17.90 5.66 3.10
C GLN A 256 -17.41 4.28 2.64
N THR A 257 -17.85 3.81 1.47
CA THR A 257 -17.41 2.55 0.89
C THR A 257 -15.91 2.54 0.62
N LEU A 258 -15.38 3.61 0.00
CA LEU A 258 -13.95 3.71 -0.28
C LEU A 258 -13.12 3.88 1.00
N LEU A 259 -13.64 4.59 2.01
CA LEU A 259 -13.01 4.64 3.34
C LEU A 259 -12.92 3.23 3.95
N GLY A 260 -13.96 2.41 3.81
CA GLY A 260 -13.93 1.00 4.21
C GLY A 260 -12.86 0.20 3.45
N VAL A 261 -12.75 0.37 2.14
CA VAL A 261 -11.69 -0.26 1.31
C VAL A 261 -10.30 0.17 1.77
N ALA A 262 -10.08 1.47 1.99
CA ALA A 262 -8.81 2.01 2.46
C ALA A 262 -8.43 1.44 3.84
N PHE A 263 -9.42 1.33 4.73
CA PHE A 263 -9.24 0.77 6.07
C PHE A 263 -8.89 -0.72 6.01
N GLU A 264 -9.60 -1.53 5.22
CA GLU A 264 -9.30 -2.97 5.05
C GLU A 264 -7.89 -3.22 4.48
N LEU A 265 -7.46 -2.41 3.50
CA LEU A 265 -6.09 -2.44 2.99
C LEU A 265 -5.08 -2.09 4.09
N GLY A 266 -5.36 -1.05 4.87
CA GLY A 266 -4.53 -0.65 6.02
C GLY A 266 -4.41 -1.74 7.10
N LEU A 267 -5.50 -2.45 7.41
CA LEU A 267 -5.48 -3.59 8.32
C LEU A 267 -4.58 -4.72 7.79
N GLN A 268 -4.64 -5.01 6.49
CA GLN A 268 -3.78 -6.01 5.87
C GLN A 268 -2.30 -5.62 5.97
N VAL A 269 -1.96 -4.35 5.74
CA VAL A 269 -0.58 -3.84 5.92
C VAL A 269 -0.10 -4.04 7.36
N MET A 270 -0.95 -3.80 8.36
CA MET A 270 -0.58 -4.02 9.77
C MET A 270 -0.27 -5.48 10.06
N ARG A 271 -1.09 -6.40 9.55
CA ARG A 271 -0.88 -7.86 9.68
C ARG A 271 0.43 -8.29 9.04
N MET A 272 0.73 -7.80 7.84
CA MET A 272 1.96 -8.13 7.11
C MET A 272 3.22 -7.61 7.80
N THR A 273 3.13 -6.47 8.49
CA THR A 273 4.30 -5.79 9.07
C THR A 273 4.48 -6.06 10.55
N LEU A 274 3.60 -6.83 11.21
CA LEU A 274 3.62 -7.03 12.67
C LEU A 274 4.93 -7.65 13.17
N THR A 275 5.46 -8.61 12.43
CA THR A 275 6.67 -9.36 12.80
C THR A 275 7.93 -8.84 12.12
N CYS A 276 7.81 -7.90 11.18
CA CYS A 276 8.92 -7.41 10.37
C CYS A 276 9.43 -6.05 10.85
N LEU A 277 10.76 -5.86 10.81
CA LEU A 277 11.40 -4.59 11.13
C LEU A 277 11.13 -3.57 10.02
N ASN A 278 10.08 -2.76 10.20
CA ASN A 278 9.74 -1.71 9.24
C ASN A 278 9.93 -0.32 9.89
N TRP A 279 10.89 0.45 9.37
CA TRP A 279 11.20 1.79 9.87
C TRP A 279 10.03 2.79 9.71
N ARG A 280 9.13 2.54 8.76
CA ARG A 280 7.88 3.31 8.55
C ARG A 280 6.71 2.80 9.39
N ARG A 281 6.85 1.71 10.15
CA ARG A 281 5.74 1.09 10.90
C ARG A 281 5.01 2.11 11.79
N ARG A 282 5.77 2.97 12.47
CA ARG A 282 5.20 4.03 13.33
C ARG A 282 4.32 5.03 12.56
N GLU A 283 4.64 5.33 11.30
CA GLU A 283 3.82 6.19 10.44
C GLU A 283 2.57 5.45 9.98
N MET A 284 2.72 4.18 9.58
CA MET A 284 1.61 3.33 9.16
C MET A 284 0.58 3.12 10.27
N VAL A 285 1.00 2.91 11.51
CA VAL A 285 0.11 2.80 12.68
C VAL A 285 -0.69 4.09 12.86
N ARG A 286 -0.03 5.25 12.86
CA ARG A 286 -0.72 6.54 13.01
C ARG A 286 -1.69 6.82 11.86
N TRP A 287 -1.29 6.47 10.65
CA TRP A 287 -2.14 6.60 9.47
C TRP A 287 -3.39 5.72 9.59
N LEU A 288 -3.25 4.46 10.04
CA LEU A 288 -4.39 3.56 10.22
C LEU A 288 -5.38 4.10 11.26
N VAL A 289 -4.90 4.61 12.39
CA VAL A 289 -5.78 5.19 13.43
C VAL A 289 -6.51 6.43 12.89
N THR A 290 -5.80 7.26 12.10
CA THR A 290 -6.42 8.39 11.41
C THR A 290 -7.51 7.90 10.46
N CYS A 291 -7.20 6.92 9.59
CA CYS A 291 -8.17 6.33 8.67
C CYS A 291 -9.40 5.76 9.41
N ALA A 292 -9.20 5.01 10.48
CA ALA A 292 -10.27 4.46 11.29
C ALA A 292 -11.16 5.55 11.91
N SER A 293 -10.59 6.68 12.33
CA SER A 293 -11.38 7.84 12.82
C SER A 293 -12.22 8.51 11.73
N HIS A 294 -11.89 8.33 10.45
CA HIS A 294 -12.73 8.78 9.34
C HIS A 294 -13.81 7.75 9.00
N VAL A 295 -13.55 6.46 9.21
CA VAL A 295 -14.55 5.39 9.01
C VAL A 295 -15.64 5.46 10.08
N GLY A 296 -15.26 5.58 11.35
CA GLY A 296 -16.21 5.71 12.46
C GLY A 296 -15.75 5.07 13.77
N ILE A 297 -16.59 5.19 14.81
CA ILE A 297 -16.30 4.65 16.14
C ILE A 297 -16.13 3.12 16.13
N ASP A 298 -16.92 2.40 15.32
CA ASP A 298 -16.84 0.93 15.25
C ASP A 298 -15.49 0.45 14.72
N ALA A 299 -14.89 1.20 13.79
CA ALA A 299 -13.54 0.92 13.29
C ALA A 299 -12.49 1.15 14.38
N LEU A 300 -12.61 2.23 15.16
CA LEU A 300 -11.72 2.50 16.31
C LEU A 300 -11.82 1.40 17.38
N MET A 301 -13.05 0.99 17.72
CA MET A 301 -13.29 -0.11 18.65
C MET A 301 -12.71 -1.42 18.11
N SER A 302 -12.93 -1.72 16.83
CA SER A 302 -12.42 -2.94 16.19
C SER A 302 -10.89 -3.04 16.23
N ILE A 303 -10.16 -1.96 15.94
CA ILE A 303 -8.69 -1.99 16.00
C ILE A 303 -8.16 -2.09 17.43
N MET A 304 -8.88 -1.55 18.42
CA MET A 304 -8.52 -1.71 19.83
C MET A 304 -8.85 -3.11 20.35
N GLN A 305 -9.98 -3.70 19.96
CA GLN A 305 -10.33 -5.06 20.39
C GLN A 305 -9.41 -6.12 19.75
N ASN A 306 -9.01 -5.91 18.50
CA ASN A 306 -8.16 -6.83 17.74
C ASN A 306 -6.67 -6.44 17.72
N TRP A 307 -6.23 -5.65 18.71
CA TRP A 307 -4.89 -5.05 18.74
C TRP A 307 -3.76 -6.08 18.60
N TYR A 308 -3.93 -7.27 19.16
CA TYR A 308 -2.93 -8.34 19.21
C TYR A 308 -2.57 -8.93 17.84
N HIS A 309 -3.41 -8.70 16.82
CA HIS A 309 -3.14 -9.09 15.43
C HIS A 309 -2.60 -7.95 14.56
N LEU A 310 -2.54 -6.73 15.09
CA LEU A 310 -2.27 -5.52 14.31
C LEU A 310 -1.06 -4.73 14.83
N PHE A 311 -0.87 -4.70 16.15
CA PHE A 311 0.07 -3.81 16.83
C PHE A 311 0.91 -4.57 17.87
N THR A 312 2.12 -4.05 18.12
CA THR A 312 2.85 -4.42 19.32
C THR A 312 2.18 -3.81 20.57
N PRO A 313 2.40 -4.35 21.78
CA PRO A 313 1.85 -3.78 23.02
C PRO A 313 2.17 -2.28 23.19
N THR A 314 3.38 -1.86 22.79
CA THR A 314 3.84 -0.48 22.88
C THR A 314 3.15 0.44 21.87
N GLU A 315 2.89 -0.05 20.66
CA GLU A 315 2.10 0.65 19.64
C GLU A 315 0.63 0.81 20.04
N ALA A 316 0.04 -0.27 20.56
CA ALA A 316 -1.35 -0.30 20.99
C ALA A 316 -1.61 0.68 22.14
N THR A 317 -0.75 0.68 23.17
CA THR A 317 -0.90 1.56 24.34
C THR A 317 -0.45 2.99 24.09
N GLY A 318 0.59 3.18 23.29
CA GLY A 318 1.08 4.51 22.93
C GLY A 318 0.26 5.11 21.81
N PRO A 319 0.75 5.11 20.56
CA PRO A 319 0.14 5.86 19.46
C PRO A 319 -1.32 5.51 19.17
N VAL A 320 -1.76 4.25 19.34
CA VAL A 320 -3.15 3.87 19.05
C VAL A 320 -4.10 4.44 20.09
N ALA A 321 -4.02 3.97 21.33
CA ALA A 321 -4.96 4.38 22.37
C ALA A 321 -4.89 5.88 22.69
N THR A 322 -3.71 6.50 22.71
CA THR A 322 -3.59 7.95 22.98
C THR A 322 -4.23 8.81 21.89
N THR A 323 -4.13 8.40 20.62
CA THR A 323 -4.74 9.13 19.50
C THR A 323 -6.26 8.92 19.46
N ILE A 324 -6.74 7.71 19.78
CA ILE A 324 -8.18 7.43 19.86
C ILE A 324 -8.84 8.24 20.98
N MET A 325 -8.17 8.33 22.12
CA MET A 325 -8.66 9.06 23.31
C MET A 325 -8.41 10.58 23.23
N SER A 326 -7.86 11.10 22.13
CA SER A 326 -7.57 12.53 22.02
C SER A 326 -8.84 13.37 21.86
N HIS A 327 -8.76 14.63 22.31
CA HIS A 327 -9.85 15.59 22.13
C HIS A 327 -10.21 15.82 20.65
N SER A 328 -9.22 15.76 19.76
CA SER A 328 -9.42 15.89 18.31
C SER A 328 -10.29 14.77 17.73
N THR A 329 -10.15 13.54 18.23
CA THR A 329 -10.96 12.40 17.79
C THR A 329 -12.40 12.51 18.29
N ILE A 330 -12.59 12.94 19.54
CA ILE A 330 -13.91 13.18 20.13
C ILE A 330 -14.70 14.22 19.33
N MET A 331 -14.06 15.35 19.00
CA MET A 331 -14.68 16.42 18.23
C MET A 331 -14.98 16.01 16.78
N ARG A 332 -14.06 15.26 16.16
CA ARG A 332 -14.23 14.79 14.77
C ARG A 332 -15.43 13.85 14.61
N LEU A 333 -15.59 12.92 15.55
CA LEU A 333 -16.66 11.93 15.53
C LEU A 333 -17.95 12.42 16.19
N ASN A 334 -17.94 13.62 16.79
CA ASN A 334 -19.06 14.20 17.54
C ASN A 334 -19.66 13.19 18.55
N LEU A 335 -18.79 12.61 19.39
CA LEU A 335 -19.16 11.49 20.24
C LEU A 335 -20.04 11.91 21.42
N ASN A 336 -21.09 11.14 21.66
CA ASN A 336 -21.93 11.29 22.85
C ASN A 336 -21.22 10.73 24.10
N PHE A 337 -21.67 11.14 25.29
CA PHE A 337 -21.07 10.69 26.57
C PHE A 337 -20.97 9.16 26.69
N ARG A 338 -22.02 8.44 26.27
CA ARG A 338 -22.03 6.97 26.27
C ARG A 338 -20.93 6.37 25.39
N GLN A 339 -20.76 6.89 24.17
CA GLN A 339 -19.74 6.43 23.23
C GLN A 339 -18.32 6.74 23.72
N GLN A 340 -18.14 7.90 24.37
CA GLN A 340 -16.87 8.24 25.01
C GLN A 340 -16.55 7.30 26.17
N ASP A 341 -17.54 6.92 26.98
CA ASP A 341 -17.34 5.95 28.06
C ASP A 341 -17.00 4.55 27.50
N GLU A 342 -17.70 4.09 26.46
CA GLU A 342 -17.41 2.82 25.76
C GLU A 342 -15.98 2.78 25.21
N LEU A 343 -15.52 3.85 24.53
CA LEU A 343 -14.13 3.97 24.07
C LEU A 343 -13.14 3.99 25.24
N SER A 344 -13.45 4.72 26.32
CA SER A 344 -12.62 4.79 27.52
C SER A 344 -12.47 3.43 28.19
N ASN A 345 -13.56 2.65 28.28
CA ASN A 345 -13.58 1.29 28.79
C ASN A 345 -12.69 0.37 27.93
N CYS A 346 -12.83 0.45 26.60
CA CYS A 346 -12.03 -0.36 25.68
C CYS A 346 -10.54 -0.01 25.73
N ALA A 347 -10.19 1.27 25.75
CA ALA A 347 -8.81 1.74 25.88
C ALA A 347 -8.17 1.28 27.19
N ARG A 348 -8.93 1.28 28.29
CA ARG A 348 -8.52 0.74 29.59
C ARG A 348 -8.22 -0.75 29.51
N THR A 349 -9.15 -1.55 29.00
CA THR A 349 -8.96 -3.00 28.83
C THR A 349 -7.74 -3.31 27.95
N LEU A 350 -7.61 -2.64 26.81
CA LEU A 350 -6.46 -2.77 25.92
C LEU A 350 -5.16 -2.47 26.67
N ALA A 351 -5.13 -1.39 27.47
CA ALA A 351 -3.91 -0.96 28.10
C ALA A 351 -3.45 -1.89 29.22
N LEU A 352 -4.40 -2.43 30.00
CA LEU A 352 -4.12 -3.47 31.00
C LEU A 352 -3.61 -4.77 30.33
N GLN A 353 -4.22 -5.18 29.22
CA GLN A 353 -3.77 -6.36 28.48
C GLN A 353 -2.33 -6.19 27.93
N CYS A 354 -2.02 -5.03 27.36
CA CYS A 354 -0.69 -4.72 26.86
C CYS A 354 0.34 -4.65 27.99
N ALA A 355 -0.01 -4.03 29.12
CA ALA A 355 0.87 -3.93 30.28
C ALA A 355 1.07 -5.28 31.00
N THR A 356 0.17 -6.24 30.81
CA THR A 356 0.39 -7.63 31.25
C THR A 356 1.41 -8.35 30.35
N LYS A 357 1.42 -8.07 29.04
CA LYS A 357 2.38 -8.67 28.09
C LYS A 357 3.77 -8.03 28.12
N ASP A 358 3.83 -6.71 28.27
CA ASP A 358 5.09 -5.96 28.32
C ASP A 358 5.02 -4.87 29.41
N PRO A 359 5.12 -5.27 30.70
CA PRO A 359 5.06 -4.35 31.82
C PRO A 359 6.01 -3.14 31.75
N PRO A 360 7.33 -3.27 31.43
CA PRO A 360 8.25 -2.13 31.41
C PRO A 360 7.87 -1.04 30.44
N ASN A 361 7.43 -1.40 29.23
CA ASN A 361 7.21 -0.41 28.19
C ASN A 361 5.78 0.15 28.15
N CYS A 362 4.80 -0.60 28.66
CA CYS A 362 3.38 -0.23 28.55
C CYS A 362 2.79 0.41 29.82
N ALA A 363 3.42 0.24 30.99
CA ALA A 363 2.79 0.63 32.26
C ALA A 363 2.49 2.15 32.36
N LEU A 364 3.38 3.04 31.88
CA LEU A 364 3.13 4.50 31.91
C LEU A 364 1.94 4.92 31.03
N ASN A 365 1.82 4.33 29.84
CA ASN A 365 0.71 4.61 28.94
C ASN A 365 -0.60 4.04 29.51
N ALA A 366 -0.55 2.83 30.06
CA ALA A 366 -1.71 2.22 30.71
C ALA A 366 -2.22 3.05 31.88
N LEU A 367 -1.33 3.59 32.69
CA LEU A 367 -1.64 4.52 33.77
C LEU A 367 -2.32 5.80 33.28
N THR A 368 -1.81 6.39 32.21
CA THR A 368 -2.35 7.65 31.66
C THR A 368 -3.76 7.45 31.10
N LEU A 369 -3.98 6.33 30.40
CA LEU A 369 -5.27 5.98 29.81
C LEU A 369 -6.31 5.55 30.86
N SER A 370 -5.85 5.05 32.00
CA SER A 370 -6.74 4.44 32.99
C SER A 370 -7.47 5.40 33.90
N HIS A 371 -7.24 6.73 33.82
CA HIS A 371 -7.84 7.77 34.68
C HIS A 371 -8.36 7.17 35.99
N ILE A 372 -7.45 6.75 36.88
CA ILE A 372 -7.79 5.83 37.96
C ILE A 372 -8.81 6.50 38.89
N SER A 373 -10.09 6.25 38.63
CA SER A 373 -11.18 6.63 39.52
C SER A 373 -11.01 5.82 40.81
N PRO A 374 -11.47 6.33 41.97
CA PRO A 374 -11.39 5.57 43.22
C PRO A 374 -11.98 4.15 43.14
N ARG A 375 -12.93 3.92 42.21
CA ARG A 375 -13.61 2.63 42.01
C ARG A 375 -12.76 1.57 41.30
N HIS A 376 -11.77 1.97 40.50
CA HIS A 376 -10.88 1.04 39.77
C HIS A 376 -9.50 0.94 40.44
N TYR A 377 -9.40 1.37 41.70
CA TYR A 377 -8.12 1.41 42.42
C TYR A 377 -7.65 0.03 42.89
N SER A 378 -8.57 -0.88 43.22
CA SER A 378 -8.25 -2.28 43.56
C SER A 378 -7.57 -3.00 42.40
N ASP A 379 -8.18 -2.93 41.21
CA ASP A 379 -7.67 -3.59 39.99
C ASP A 379 -6.30 -3.02 39.59
N PHE A 380 -6.07 -1.75 39.90
CA PHE A 380 -4.80 -1.08 39.68
C PHE A 380 -3.69 -1.56 40.63
N ILE A 381 -3.99 -1.76 41.91
CA ILE A 381 -3.04 -2.32 42.87
C ILE A 381 -2.72 -3.78 42.51
N ASP A 382 -3.74 -4.58 42.19
CA ASP A 382 -3.56 -5.97 41.74
C ASP A 382 -2.69 -6.05 40.48
N PHE A 383 -2.87 -5.13 39.54
CA PHE A 383 -2.01 -5.00 38.37
C PHE A 383 -0.56 -4.70 38.75
N LEU A 384 -0.31 -3.71 39.63
CA LEU A 384 1.05 -3.35 40.02
C LEU A 384 1.74 -4.47 40.82
N SER A 385 1.00 -5.24 41.61
CA SER A 385 1.52 -6.43 42.28
C SER A 385 1.92 -7.51 41.27
N LYS A 386 1.07 -7.83 40.29
CA LYS A 386 1.41 -8.81 39.22
C LYS A 386 2.57 -8.34 38.34
N ALA A 387 2.60 -7.04 38.03
CA ALA A 387 3.70 -6.44 37.28
C ALA A 387 5.00 -6.60 38.07
N ARG A 388 5.02 -6.22 39.36
CA ARG A 388 6.18 -6.40 40.25
C ARG A 388 6.71 -7.81 40.19
N ASP A 389 5.84 -8.80 40.37
CA ASP A 389 6.24 -10.21 40.39
C ASP A 389 6.87 -10.62 39.04
N THR A 390 6.36 -10.08 37.92
CA THR A 390 6.94 -10.28 36.58
C THR A 390 8.30 -9.60 36.42
N PHE A 391 8.46 -8.37 36.93
CA PHE A 391 9.74 -7.67 36.91
C PHE A 391 10.79 -8.42 37.75
N MET A 392 10.42 -8.95 38.92
CA MET A 392 11.36 -9.68 39.79
C MET A 392 11.97 -10.93 39.15
N LEU A 393 11.36 -11.47 38.07
CA LEU A 393 11.90 -12.59 37.30
C LEU A 393 13.08 -12.18 36.39
N ALA A 394 13.27 -10.89 36.11
CA ALA A 394 14.33 -10.39 35.25
C ALA A 394 15.54 -9.88 36.06
N ARG A 395 16.76 -10.11 35.56
CA ARG A 395 18.03 -9.79 36.25
C ARG A 395 18.15 -8.31 36.65
N ASP A 396 17.67 -7.40 35.79
CA ASP A 396 17.63 -5.94 36.04
C ASP A 396 16.23 -5.43 36.41
N GLY A 397 15.27 -6.34 36.59
CA GLY A 397 13.87 -6.00 36.79
C GLY A 397 13.55 -5.18 38.05
N PRO A 398 14.21 -5.38 39.21
CA PRO A 398 13.99 -4.55 40.41
C PRO A 398 14.30 -3.06 40.18
N ALA A 399 15.34 -2.75 39.40
CA ALA A 399 15.71 -1.39 39.05
C ALA A 399 14.69 -0.77 38.07
N HIS A 400 14.24 -1.54 37.07
CA HIS A 400 13.20 -1.11 36.15
C HIS A 400 11.85 -0.88 36.85
N PHE A 401 11.48 -1.73 37.81
CA PHE A 401 10.27 -1.57 38.60
C PHE A 401 10.34 -0.31 39.49
N SER A 402 11.48 -0.06 40.14
CA SER A 402 11.70 1.18 40.91
C SER A 402 11.54 2.42 40.05
N ARG A 403 12.11 2.42 38.83
CA ARG A 403 11.97 3.52 37.86
C ARG A 403 10.55 3.66 37.35
N LEU A 404 9.84 2.54 37.16
CA LEU A 404 8.42 2.56 36.83
C LEU A 404 7.64 3.28 37.94
N ILE A 405 7.76 2.84 39.20
CA ILE A 405 7.07 3.45 40.37
C ILE A 405 7.40 4.94 40.50
N GLU A 406 8.64 5.34 40.25
CA GLU A 406 9.02 6.76 40.21
C GLU A 406 8.26 7.54 39.13
N ASN A 407 8.21 7.01 37.90
CA ASN A 407 7.45 7.59 36.80
C ASN A 407 5.93 7.66 37.12
N ILE A 408 5.35 6.63 37.76
CA ILE A 408 3.95 6.66 38.23
C ILE A 408 3.76 7.80 39.22
N THR A 409 4.68 7.92 40.19
CA THR A 409 4.64 8.91 41.27
C THR A 409 4.74 10.34 40.73
N ILE A 410 5.49 10.55 39.65
CA ILE A 410 5.62 11.84 38.96
C ILE A 410 4.36 12.16 38.14
N ALA A 411 3.82 11.18 37.40
CA ALA A 411 2.61 11.36 36.58
C ALA A 411 1.36 11.61 37.44
N TYR A 412 1.24 10.94 38.59
CA TYR A 412 0.12 11.06 39.52
C TYR A 412 0.48 11.94 40.74
N LYS A 413 0.79 13.22 40.50
CA LYS A 413 1.20 14.20 41.54
C LYS A 413 0.31 14.22 42.80
N GLY A 414 -0.96 13.80 42.72
CA GLY A 414 -1.92 13.78 43.84
C GLY A 414 -2.12 12.45 44.60
N LYS A 415 -1.54 11.31 44.18
CA LYS A 415 -1.78 9.98 44.81
C LYS A 415 -0.50 9.27 45.30
N LYS A 416 0.60 10.01 45.49
CA LYS A 416 1.93 9.48 45.88
C LYS A 416 1.93 8.59 47.12
N LYS A 417 1.14 8.93 48.15
CA LYS A 417 1.08 8.17 49.41
C LYS A 417 0.46 6.77 49.22
N LEU A 418 -0.54 6.65 48.36
CA LEU A 418 -1.31 5.40 48.18
C LEU A 418 -0.55 4.36 47.33
N VAL A 419 0.19 4.80 46.31
CA VAL A 419 1.06 3.92 45.50
C VAL A 419 2.22 3.39 46.33
N ARG A 420 2.80 4.23 47.21
CA ARG A 420 3.90 3.81 48.09
C ARG A 420 3.47 2.91 49.25
N GLN A 421 2.23 3.00 49.73
CA GLN A 421 1.74 2.22 50.88
C GLN A 421 1.33 0.78 50.56
N ASN A 422 1.03 0.46 49.29
CA ASN A 422 0.47 -0.85 48.92
C ASN A 422 1.42 -1.71 48.07
N ILE A 423 2.59 -1.20 47.69
CA ILE A 423 3.48 -1.84 46.70
C ILE A 423 4.94 -1.95 47.19
N ILE A 424 5.37 -1.05 48.09
CA ILE A 424 6.54 -1.24 48.95
C ILE A 424 6.09 -2.08 50.13
#